data_AF-A0A6J3CH19-F1
#
_entry.id   AF-A0A6J3CH19-F1
#
_cell.length_a   1.000
_cell.length_b   1.000
_cell.length_c   1.000
_cell.angle_alpha   90.00
_cell.angle_beta   90.00
_cell.angle_gamma   90.00
#
_symmetry.space_group_name_H-M   'P 1'
#
loop_
_entity.id
_entity.type
_entity.pdbx_description
1 polymer ?
#
loop_
_entity_poly.entity_id
_entity_poly.type
_entity_poly.pdbx_seq_one_letter_code
_entity_poly.pdbx_strand_id
1 'polypeptide(L)'
;VNCYFFISGHSGKWPGDIEAFRCLKAAFHLQIAERLNKQFSLPTQAYPTHFDVLRDGLVFRLEIAHPKEITLLRRQTENGVVKFKESEESIQLHYDTVVLPRLRGALHGLHQKHASVGPATCLLKRWLSAQLLGSSLPPVTADLLVAAATLRCSPLPSTVTPLALLARVLALLVDTDWAQEIVVLDFNDDFTRNI
;
A
#
# COMPACT_ATOMS: atom_id res chain seq x y z
N VAL A 1 -9.17 1.05 8.09
CA VAL A 1 -8.16 0.28 7.33
C VAL A 1 -8.54 0.29 5.86
N ASN A 2 -7.64 0.67 4.94
CA ASN A 2 -7.92 0.65 3.50
C ASN A 2 -7.60 -0.73 2.91
N CYS A 3 -8.60 -1.36 2.32
CA CYS A 3 -8.56 -2.70 1.77
C CYS A 3 -8.99 -2.64 0.30
N TYR A 4 -8.13 -3.10 -0.60
CA TYR A 4 -8.46 -3.28 -2.01
C TYR A 4 -8.78 -4.75 -2.27
N PHE A 5 -9.81 -5.01 -3.06
CA PHE A 5 -10.11 -6.36 -3.54
C PHE A 5 -10.35 -6.35 -5.04
N PHE A 6 -9.96 -7.44 -5.69
CA PHE A 6 -10.10 -7.60 -7.13
C PHE A 6 -11.32 -8.46 -7.41
N ILE A 7 -12.17 -8.00 -8.32
CA ILE A 7 -13.24 -8.83 -8.86
C ILE A 7 -12.63 -9.70 -9.95
N SER A 8 -12.42 -10.97 -9.63
CA SER A 8 -11.91 -11.97 -10.58
C SER A 8 -12.94 -12.24 -11.67
N GLY A 9 -12.67 -11.72 -12.86
CA GLY A 9 -13.43 -12.08 -14.05
C GLY A 9 -12.93 -11.30 -15.25
N HIS A 10 -12.55 -12.02 -16.31
CA HIS A 10 -12.51 -11.49 -17.68
C HIS A 10 -13.95 -11.17 -18.17
N SER A 11 -14.75 -10.51 -17.34
CA SER A 11 -16.05 -10.01 -17.76
C SER A 11 -15.77 -8.87 -18.74
N GLY A 12 -15.88 -9.16 -20.04
CA GLY A 12 -15.80 -8.14 -21.10
C GLY A 12 -16.87 -7.05 -21.01
N LYS A 13 -17.72 -7.07 -19.98
CA LYS A 13 -18.83 -6.14 -19.74
C LYS A 13 -18.42 -4.84 -19.03
N TRP A 14 -17.18 -4.69 -18.60
CA TRP A 14 -16.73 -3.41 -18.05
C TRP A 14 -16.78 -2.32 -19.14
N PRO A 15 -17.34 -1.14 -18.86
CA PRO A 15 -17.39 -0.04 -19.83
C PRO A 15 -16.00 0.37 -20.34
N GLY A 16 -15.95 0.91 -21.57
CA GLY A 16 -14.74 1.45 -22.19
C GLY A 16 -14.54 2.94 -21.96
N ASP A 17 -15.45 3.57 -21.24
CA ASP A 17 -15.43 4.96 -20.79
C ASP A 17 -15.24 5.01 -19.27
N ILE A 18 -14.46 5.99 -18.78
CA ILE A 18 -14.07 6.08 -17.37
C ILE A 18 -15.25 6.41 -16.45
N GLU A 19 -16.18 7.26 -16.89
CA GLU A 19 -17.33 7.65 -16.09
C GLU A 19 -18.31 6.48 -15.96
N ALA A 20 -18.62 5.83 -17.08
CA ALA A 20 -19.45 4.63 -17.09
C ALA A 20 -18.81 3.49 -16.25
N PHE A 21 -17.48 3.34 -16.33
CA PHE A 21 -16.74 2.38 -15.52
C PHE A 21 -16.91 2.64 -14.02
N ARG A 22 -16.76 3.88 -13.59
CA ARG A 22 -16.91 4.30 -12.18
C ARG A 22 -18.35 4.21 -11.69
N CYS A 23 -19.32 4.50 -12.55
CA CYS A 23 -20.74 4.31 -12.24
C CYS A 23 -21.05 2.82 -11.97
N LEU A 24 -20.54 1.92 -12.81
CA LEU A 24 -20.67 0.48 -12.58
C LEU A 24 -19.95 0.04 -11.29
N LYS A 25 -18.76 0.56 -11.02
CA LYS A 25 -18.00 0.30 -9.78
C LYS A 25 -18.81 0.72 -8.54
N ALA A 26 -19.43 1.90 -8.55
CA ALA A 26 -20.30 2.38 -7.49
C ALA A 26 -21.54 1.49 -7.29
N ALA A 27 -22.16 1.01 -8.38
CA ALA A 27 -23.28 0.07 -8.31
C ALA A 27 -22.87 -1.25 -7.64
N PHE A 28 -21.66 -1.75 -7.90
CA PHE A 28 -21.12 -2.91 -7.18
C PHE A 28 -20.89 -2.61 -5.69
N HIS A 29 -20.33 -1.45 -5.33
CA HIS A 29 -20.16 -1.07 -3.91
C HIS A 29 -21.50 -1.08 -3.17
N LEU A 30 -22.57 -0.53 -3.76
CA LEU A 30 -23.91 -0.54 -3.20
C LEU A 30 -24.43 -1.97 -2.98
N GLN A 31 -24.35 -2.83 -3.99
CA GLN A 31 -24.85 -4.21 -3.89
C GLN A 31 -24.07 -5.05 -2.87
N ILE A 32 -22.75 -4.88 -2.79
CA ILE A 32 -21.91 -5.60 -1.83
C ILE A 32 -22.23 -5.13 -0.41
N ALA A 33 -22.29 -3.82 -0.17
CA ALA A 33 -22.65 -3.26 1.13
C ALA A 33 -24.02 -3.74 1.60
N GLU A 34 -25.04 -3.67 0.73
CA GLU A 34 -26.39 -4.16 1.03
C GLU A 34 -26.41 -5.65 1.39
N ARG A 35 -25.66 -6.49 0.66
CA ARG A 35 -25.55 -7.92 0.95
C ARG A 35 -24.85 -8.19 2.28
N LEU A 36 -23.78 -7.48 2.58
CA LEU A 36 -23.07 -7.61 3.85
C LEU A 36 -23.97 -7.28 5.04
N ASN A 37 -24.77 -6.22 4.91
CA ASN A 37 -25.75 -5.84 5.92
C ASN A 37 -26.85 -6.91 6.06
N LYS A 38 -27.48 -7.32 4.96
CA LYS A 38 -28.61 -8.26 5.00
C LYS A 38 -28.22 -9.68 5.45
N GLN A 39 -27.07 -10.19 5.01
CA GLN A 39 -26.68 -11.59 5.24
C GLN A 39 -25.89 -11.77 6.54
N PHE A 40 -25.08 -10.77 6.92
CA PHE A 40 -24.15 -10.89 8.05
C PHE A 40 -24.43 -9.86 9.16
N SER A 41 -25.47 -9.04 9.02
CA SER A 41 -25.82 -7.98 9.98
C SER A 41 -24.67 -7.01 10.27
N LEU A 42 -23.77 -6.81 9.30
CA LEU A 42 -22.66 -5.89 9.41
C LEU A 42 -23.13 -4.48 9.04
N PRO A 43 -22.91 -3.45 9.89
CA PRO A 43 -23.18 -2.07 9.51
C PRO A 43 -22.26 -1.66 8.37
N THR A 44 -22.84 -1.15 7.30
CA THR A 44 -22.13 -0.75 6.08
C THR A 44 -22.58 0.61 5.58
N GLN A 45 -21.67 1.37 4.99
CA GLN A 45 -21.97 2.63 4.31
C GLN A 45 -21.30 2.65 2.93
N ALA A 46 -22.08 2.78 1.87
CA ALA A 46 -21.57 2.80 0.49
C ALA A 46 -21.35 4.23 -0.02
N TYR A 47 -20.32 4.41 -0.83
CA TYR A 47 -19.94 5.63 -1.53
C TYR A 47 -19.60 5.32 -3.00
N PRO A 48 -19.49 6.34 -3.88
CA PRO A 48 -19.09 6.11 -5.26
C PRO A 48 -17.73 5.42 -5.42
N THR A 49 -16.75 5.80 -4.59
CA THR A 49 -15.36 5.31 -4.71
C THR A 49 -15.06 4.07 -3.87
N HIS A 50 -15.83 3.81 -2.80
CA HIS A 50 -15.57 2.75 -1.83
C HIS A 50 -16.84 2.42 -1.02
N PHE A 51 -16.76 1.45 -0.12
CA PHE A 51 -17.74 1.28 0.95
C PHE A 51 -17.04 0.95 2.27
N ASP A 52 -17.58 1.42 3.36
CA ASP A 52 -17.06 1.20 4.70
C ASP A 52 -17.89 0.12 5.41
N VAL A 53 -17.22 -0.77 6.14
CA VAL A 53 -17.82 -1.85 6.94
C VAL A 53 -17.32 -1.74 8.37
N LEU A 54 -18.24 -1.67 9.33
CA LEU A 54 -17.93 -1.70 10.76
C LEU A 54 -17.98 -3.15 11.25
N ARG A 55 -16.87 -3.62 11.83
CA ARG A 55 -16.78 -4.95 12.42
C ARG A 55 -15.86 -4.91 13.63
N ASP A 56 -16.32 -5.43 14.77
CA ASP A 56 -15.52 -5.57 16.00
C ASP A 56 -14.88 -4.24 16.47
N GLY A 57 -15.61 -3.13 16.33
CA GLY A 57 -15.13 -1.79 16.69
C GLY A 57 -14.15 -1.16 15.68
N LEU A 58 -13.89 -1.82 14.55
CA LEU A 58 -12.98 -1.36 13.50
C LEU A 58 -13.74 -1.04 12.21
N VAL A 59 -13.32 0.05 11.54
CA VAL A 59 -13.86 0.43 10.22
C VAL A 59 -12.89 0.00 9.13
N PHE A 60 -13.40 -0.83 8.22
CA PHE A 60 -12.71 -1.29 7.01
C PHE A 60 -13.28 -0.58 5.80
N ARG A 61 -12.44 0.20 5.12
CA ARG A 61 -12.75 0.82 3.84
C ARG A 61 -12.38 -0.15 2.73
N LEU A 62 -13.37 -0.57 1.96
CA LEU A 62 -13.24 -1.54 0.90
C LEU A 62 -13.43 -0.85 -0.45
N GLU A 63 -12.50 -1.07 -1.36
CA GLU A 63 -12.55 -0.53 -2.72
C GLU A 63 -12.27 -1.63 -3.75
N ILE A 64 -13.06 -1.62 -4.82
CA ILE A 64 -12.84 -2.51 -5.97
C ILE A 64 -11.64 -2.00 -6.77
N ALA A 65 -10.59 -2.81 -6.88
CA ALA A 65 -9.48 -2.53 -7.78
C ALA A 65 -9.66 -3.31 -9.09
N HIS A 66 -9.42 -2.65 -10.23
CA HIS A 66 -9.51 -3.31 -11.54
C HIS A 66 -8.49 -2.72 -12.53
N PRO A 67 -7.62 -3.52 -13.18
CA PRO A 67 -6.55 -3.03 -14.04
C PRO A 67 -7.02 -2.14 -15.20
N LYS A 68 -8.23 -2.41 -15.74
CA LYS A 68 -8.84 -1.59 -16.80
C LYS A 68 -9.01 -0.13 -16.40
N GLU A 69 -9.25 0.19 -15.13
CA GLU A 69 -9.42 1.58 -14.68
C GLU A 69 -8.12 2.37 -14.91
N ILE A 70 -6.96 1.78 -14.58
CA ILE A 70 -5.63 2.37 -14.84
C ILE A 70 -5.43 2.59 -16.35
N THR A 71 -5.80 1.60 -17.18
CA THR A 71 -5.69 1.72 -18.65
C THR A 71 -6.58 2.82 -19.21
N LEU A 72 -7.80 2.98 -18.70
CA LEU A 72 -8.71 4.04 -19.10
C LEU A 72 -8.20 5.42 -18.69
N LEU A 73 -7.64 5.55 -17.49
CA LEU A 73 -7.05 6.81 -17.00
C LEU A 73 -5.81 7.25 -17.78
N ARG A 74 -5.10 6.30 -18.40
CA ARG A 74 -3.96 6.59 -19.28
C ARG A 74 -4.39 7.01 -20.69
N ARG A 75 -5.64 6.74 -21.08
CA ARG A 75 -6.15 7.00 -22.43
C ARG A 75 -6.52 8.47 -22.58
N GLN A 76 -5.85 9.18 -23.48
CA GLN A 76 -6.19 10.55 -23.86
C GLN A 76 -6.43 10.63 -25.37
N THR A 77 -7.45 11.38 -25.78
CA THR A 77 -7.73 11.62 -27.20
C THR A 77 -7.26 13.01 -27.55
N GLU A 78 -6.23 13.12 -28.39
CA GLU A 78 -5.67 14.39 -28.83
C GLU A 78 -5.81 14.45 -30.35
N ASN A 79 -6.60 15.42 -30.86
CA ASN A 79 -6.89 15.59 -32.29
C ASN A 79 -7.44 14.32 -32.98
N GLY A 80 -8.26 13.53 -32.28
CA GLY A 80 -8.83 12.28 -32.79
C GLY A 80 -7.90 11.07 -32.73
N VAL A 81 -6.65 11.23 -32.28
CA VAL A 81 -5.69 10.15 -32.07
C VAL A 81 -5.66 9.76 -30.60
N VAL A 82 -5.82 8.46 -30.33
CA VAL A 82 -5.70 7.93 -28.96
C VAL A 82 -4.21 7.81 -28.61
N LYS A 83 -3.79 8.54 -27.57
CA LYS A 83 -2.48 8.43 -26.95
C LYS A 83 -2.61 7.83 -25.56
N PHE A 84 -1.61 7.06 -25.15
CA PHE A 84 -1.50 6.56 -23.78
C PHE A 84 -0.42 7.37 -23.06
N LYS A 85 -0.82 8.14 -22.06
CA LYS A 85 0.07 8.95 -21.23
C LYS A 85 -0.29 8.76 -19.77
N GLU A 86 0.73 8.68 -18.91
CA GLU A 86 0.49 8.64 -17.48
C GLU A 86 -0.08 9.97 -16.98
N SER A 87 -1.22 9.89 -16.29
CA SER A 87 -1.80 10.97 -15.50
C SER A 87 -1.50 10.74 -14.03
N GLU A 88 -1.49 11.80 -13.23
CA GLU A 88 -1.30 11.72 -11.78
C GLU A 88 -2.25 10.71 -11.13
N GLU A 89 -3.53 10.74 -11.55
CA GLU A 89 -4.56 9.81 -11.06
C GLU A 89 -4.25 8.36 -11.45
N SER A 90 -3.72 8.11 -12.66
CA SER A 90 -3.32 6.77 -13.08
C SER A 90 -2.12 6.23 -12.29
N ILE A 91 -1.16 7.11 -11.98
CA ILE A 91 0.03 6.78 -11.19
C ILE A 91 -0.39 6.43 -9.77
N GLN A 92 -1.20 7.28 -9.15
CA GLN A 92 -1.69 7.06 -7.79
C GLN A 92 -2.51 5.77 -7.69
N LEU A 93 -3.45 5.53 -8.61
CA LEU A 93 -4.24 4.30 -8.62
C LEU A 93 -3.36 3.06 -8.80
N HIS A 94 -2.35 3.12 -9.67
CA HIS A 94 -1.38 2.04 -9.84
C HIS A 94 -0.57 1.79 -8.56
N TYR A 95 -0.11 2.86 -7.91
CA TYR A 95 0.61 2.77 -6.65
C TYR A 95 -0.24 2.08 -5.57
N ASP A 96 -1.48 2.54 -5.36
CA ASP A 96 -2.35 2.04 -4.30
C ASP A 96 -2.83 0.61 -4.51
N THR A 97 -3.07 0.20 -5.77
CA THR A 97 -3.66 -1.11 -6.09
C THR A 97 -2.65 -2.17 -6.50
N VAL A 98 -1.45 -1.80 -6.96
CA VAL A 98 -0.45 -2.77 -7.44
C VAL A 98 0.84 -2.72 -6.61
N VAL A 99 1.44 -1.55 -6.44
CA VAL A 99 2.73 -1.42 -5.76
C VAL A 99 2.59 -1.64 -4.27
N LEU A 100 1.65 -0.93 -3.63
CA LEU A 100 1.48 -0.92 -2.19
C LEU A 100 1.04 -2.28 -1.61
N PRO A 101 0.13 -3.06 -2.24
CA PRO A 101 -0.20 -4.40 -1.76
C PRO A 101 0.98 -5.37 -1.83
N ARG A 102 1.80 -5.31 -2.90
CA ARG A 102 3.03 -6.11 -3.02
C ARG A 102 4.03 -5.75 -1.92
N LEU A 103 4.25 -4.46 -1.69
CA LEU A 103 5.14 -3.97 -0.65
C LEU A 103 4.66 -4.38 0.75
N ARG A 104 3.36 -4.25 1.03
CA ARG A 104 2.76 -4.72 2.30
C ARG A 104 2.95 -6.22 2.51
N GLY A 105 2.83 -7.02 1.45
CA GLY A 105 3.11 -8.46 1.50
C GLY A 105 4.57 -8.76 1.86
N ALA A 106 5.51 -8.09 1.20
CA ALA A 106 6.95 -8.23 1.49
C ALA A 106 7.31 -7.80 2.92
N LEU A 107 6.81 -6.64 3.37
CA LEU A 107 6.98 -6.16 4.74
C LEU A 107 6.35 -7.10 5.77
N HIS A 108 5.18 -7.66 5.46
CA HIS A 108 4.55 -8.66 6.32
C HIS A 108 5.43 -9.89 6.48
N GLY A 109 6.03 -10.39 5.39
CA GLY A 109 7.01 -11.47 5.44
C GLY A 109 8.19 -11.15 6.35
N LEU A 110 8.72 -9.91 6.27
CA LEU A 110 9.80 -9.45 7.16
C LEU A 110 9.36 -9.40 8.63
N HIS A 111 8.14 -8.92 8.92
CA HIS A 111 7.59 -8.89 10.27
C HIS A 111 7.44 -10.30 10.88
N GLN A 112 7.10 -11.29 10.06
CA GLN A 112 7.03 -12.69 10.51
C GLN A 112 8.41 -13.28 10.78
N LYS A 113 9.42 -12.92 9.98
CA LYS A 113 10.83 -13.33 10.19
C LYS A 113 11.44 -12.69 11.44
N HIS A 114 11.08 -11.45 11.76
CA HIS A 114 11.68 -10.67 12.84
C HIS A 114 10.63 -9.99 13.72
N ALA A 115 10.32 -10.58 14.87
CA ALA A 115 9.28 -10.13 15.80
C ALA A 115 9.40 -8.66 16.26
N SER A 116 10.62 -8.11 16.28
CA SER A 116 10.88 -6.73 16.71
C SER A 116 10.59 -5.67 15.66
N VAL A 117 10.42 -6.04 14.38
CA VAL A 117 10.23 -5.07 13.30
C VAL A 117 8.91 -4.32 13.46
N GLY A 118 7.80 -5.02 13.69
CA GLY A 118 6.49 -4.39 13.88
C GLY A 118 6.49 -3.35 15.03
N PRO A 119 6.88 -3.74 16.26
CA PRO A 119 6.99 -2.79 17.37
C PRO A 119 7.98 -1.64 17.12
N ALA A 120 9.13 -1.90 16.48
CA ALA A 120 10.09 -0.86 16.13
C ALA A 120 9.51 0.16 15.13
N THR A 121 8.76 -0.30 14.14
CA THR A 121 8.04 0.56 13.20
C THR A 121 7.03 1.45 13.91
N CYS A 122 6.29 0.93 14.90
CA CYS A 122 5.38 1.74 15.72
C CYS A 122 6.14 2.81 16.52
N LEU A 123 7.29 2.46 17.12
CA LEU A 123 8.13 3.42 17.83
C LEU A 123 8.66 4.52 16.89
N LEU A 124 9.12 4.15 15.70
CA LEU A 124 9.60 5.10 14.70
C LEU A 124 8.50 6.04 14.22
N LYS A 125 7.31 5.52 13.90
CA LYS A 125 6.15 6.34 13.52
C LYS A 125 5.80 7.34 14.62
N ARG A 126 5.81 6.90 15.89
CA ARG A 126 5.59 7.80 17.04
C ARG A 126 6.68 8.86 17.16
N TRP A 127 7.95 8.48 16.96
CA TRP A 127 9.07 9.41 17.00
C TRP A 127 8.98 10.46 15.88
N LEU A 128 8.71 10.05 14.64
CA LEU A 128 8.51 10.96 13.50
C LEU A 128 7.37 11.94 13.74
N SER A 129 6.25 11.47 14.28
CA SER A 129 5.13 12.34 14.66
C SER A 129 5.51 13.35 15.76
N ALA A 130 6.32 12.93 16.74
CA ALA A 130 6.84 13.84 17.78
C ALA A 130 7.79 14.91 17.23
N GLN A 131 8.43 14.65 16.07
CA GLN A 131 9.24 15.62 15.34
C GLN A 131 8.42 16.45 14.32
N LEU A 132 7.08 16.32 14.31
CA LEU A 132 6.19 16.98 13.34
C LEU A 132 6.46 16.59 11.86
N LEU A 133 7.10 15.44 11.63
CA LEU A 133 7.42 14.92 10.29
C LEU A 133 6.35 13.93 9.76
N GLY A 134 5.29 13.69 10.52
CA GLY A 134 4.29 12.67 10.19
C GLY A 134 3.48 12.96 8.91
N SER A 135 3.26 14.23 8.57
CA SER A 135 2.49 14.63 7.39
C SER A 135 3.36 14.89 6.15
N SER A 136 4.66 15.12 6.31
CA SER A 136 5.58 15.40 5.21
C SER A 136 6.13 14.13 4.56
N LEU A 137 6.09 12.99 5.26
CA LEU A 137 6.61 11.72 4.78
C LEU A 137 5.49 10.78 4.32
N PRO A 138 5.68 10.04 3.21
CA PRO A 138 4.76 8.98 2.83
C PRO A 138 4.58 7.97 3.97
N PRO A 139 3.36 7.43 4.18
CA PRO A 139 3.06 6.53 5.30
C PRO A 139 3.95 5.28 5.41
N VAL A 140 4.51 4.83 4.28
CA VAL A 140 5.33 3.61 4.18
C VAL A 140 6.80 3.86 4.49
N THR A 141 7.22 5.13 4.59
CA THR A 141 8.63 5.51 4.80
C THR A 141 9.18 4.90 6.08
N ALA A 142 8.41 4.95 7.17
CA ALA A 142 8.83 4.34 8.43
C ALA A 142 9.04 2.82 8.28
N ASP A 143 8.10 2.11 7.64
CA ASP A 143 8.21 0.67 7.42
C ASP A 143 9.45 0.32 6.57
N LEU A 144 9.75 1.11 5.53
CA LEU A 144 10.92 0.94 4.68
C LEU A 144 12.25 1.21 5.42
N LEU A 145 12.31 2.23 6.27
CA LEU A 145 13.50 2.54 7.07
C LEU A 145 13.79 1.43 8.09
N VAL A 146 12.76 0.90 8.76
CA VAL A 146 12.95 -0.23 9.68
C VAL A 146 13.38 -1.48 8.91
N ALA A 147 12.78 -1.73 7.74
CA ALA A 147 13.20 -2.82 6.87
C ALA A 147 14.67 -2.69 6.45
N ALA A 148 15.11 -1.49 6.05
CA ALA A 148 16.50 -1.19 5.71
C ALA A 148 17.46 -1.52 6.86
N ALA A 149 17.18 -1.05 8.07
CA ALA A 149 18.03 -1.30 9.24
C ALA A 149 18.05 -2.79 9.64
N THR A 150 16.98 -3.52 9.35
CA THR A 150 16.90 -4.96 9.60
C THR A 150 17.71 -5.74 8.57
N LEU A 151 17.57 -5.44 7.28
CA LEU A 151 18.24 -6.17 6.21
C LEU A 151 19.74 -5.83 6.11
N ARG A 152 20.15 -4.58 6.36
CA ARG A 152 21.57 -4.16 6.33
C ARG A 152 22.44 -4.86 7.38
N CYS A 153 21.86 -5.30 8.48
CA CYS A 153 22.59 -5.88 9.61
C CYS A 153 22.40 -7.41 9.72
N SER A 154 22.04 -8.10 8.64
CA SER A 154 21.94 -9.57 8.64
C SER A 154 23.34 -10.22 8.69
N PRO A 155 23.61 -11.16 9.61
CA PRO A 155 22.66 -11.78 10.54
C PRO A 155 22.40 -10.92 11.78
N LEU A 156 21.12 -10.61 12.05
CA LEU A 156 20.73 -10.00 13.32
C LEU A 156 21.04 -10.98 14.47
N PRO A 157 21.54 -10.50 15.63
CA PRO A 157 21.59 -11.33 16.82
C PRO A 157 20.18 -11.84 17.16
N SER A 158 20.11 -13.05 17.73
CA SER A 158 18.87 -13.81 17.97
C SER A 158 17.78 -13.05 18.73
N THR A 159 18.13 -11.96 19.42
CA THR A 159 17.22 -11.12 20.18
C THR A 159 17.54 -9.63 20.03
N VAL A 160 17.25 -9.04 18.86
CA VAL A 160 17.22 -7.57 18.74
C VAL A 160 15.93 -7.05 19.37
N THR A 161 16.02 -6.13 20.33
CA THR A 161 14.84 -5.48 20.92
C THR A 161 14.29 -4.39 19.97
N PRO A 162 12.99 -4.03 20.06
CA PRO A 162 12.43 -2.94 19.26
C PRO A 162 13.15 -1.60 19.43
N LEU A 163 13.62 -1.30 20.64
CA LEU A 163 14.36 -0.07 20.93
C LEU A 163 15.76 -0.09 20.29
N ALA A 164 16.46 -1.23 20.34
CA ALA A 164 17.74 -1.38 19.68
C ALA A 164 17.59 -1.25 18.16
N LEU A 165 16.51 -1.80 17.58
CA LEU A 165 16.23 -1.64 16.17
C LEU A 165 15.90 -0.19 15.81
N LEU A 166 15.14 0.53 16.64
CA LEU A 166 14.92 1.97 16.46
C LEU A 166 16.25 2.75 16.45
N ALA A 167 17.15 2.47 17.41
CA ALA A 167 18.46 3.13 17.46
C ALA A 167 19.27 2.89 16.17
N ARG A 168 19.20 1.68 15.60
CA ARG A 168 19.83 1.37 14.30
C ARG A 168 19.21 2.16 13.15
N VAL A 169 17.89 2.37 13.17
CA VAL A 169 17.24 3.22 12.16
C VAL A 169 17.69 4.68 12.29
N LEU A 170 17.84 5.19 13.51
CA LEU A 170 18.35 6.55 13.72
C LEU A 170 19.81 6.67 13.27
N ALA A 171 20.65 5.68 13.55
CA ALA A 171 22.02 5.62 13.03
C ALA A 171 22.02 5.59 11.49
N LEU A 172 21.17 4.76 10.87
CA LEU A 172 20.98 4.73 9.43
C LEU A 172 20.66 6.11 8.85
N LEU A 173 19.76 6.88 9.49
CA LEU A 173 19.41 8.22 9.03
C LEU A 173 20.59 9.21 9.08
N VAL A 174 21.44 9.09 10.11
CA VAL A 174 22.61 9.96 10.33
C VAL A 174 23.77 9.59 9.42
N ASP A 175 24.03 8.30 9.26
CA ASP A 175 25.22 7.78 8.59
C ASP A 175 25.06 7.71 7.06
N THR A 176 23.83 7.72 6.54
CA THR A 176 23.57 7.63 5.09
C THR A 176 23.67 9.00 4.44
N ASP A 177 24.53 9.13 3.41
CA ASP A 177 24.54 10.30 2.54
C ASP A 177 23.42 10.19 1.50
N TRP A 178 22.26 10.75 1.81
CA TRP A 178 21.06 10.72 0.95
C TRP A 178 21.23 11.41 -0.42
N ALA A 179 22.30 12.18 -0.63
CA ALA A 179 22.58 12.80 -1.92
C ALA A 179 23.36 11.86 -2.87
N GLN A 180 24.09 10.90 -2.33
CA GLN A 180 24.99 10.01 -3.10
C GLN A 180 24.59 8.53 -2.99
N GLU A 181 23.93 8.13 -1.91
CA GLU A 181 23.60 6.74 -1.61
C GLU A 181 22.13 6.41 -1.88
N ILE A 182 21.90 5.21 -2.41
CA ILE A 182 20.56 4.64 -2.60
C ILE A 182 20.41 3.44 -1.68
N VAL A 183 19.30 3.40 -0.94
CA VAL A 183 18.94 2.26 -0.11
C VAL A 183 18.11 1.28 -0.93
N VAL A 184 18.70 0.13 -1.27
CA VAL A 184 18.02 -0.98 -1.96
C VAL A 184 17.62 -2.04 -0.93
N LEU A 185 16.36 -2.49 -0.99
CA LEU A 185 15.83 -3.50 -0.08
C LEU A 185 15.60 -4.82 -0.82
N ASP A 186 16.20 -5.89 -0.32
CA ASP A 186 15.93 -7.25 -0.76
C ASP A 186 15.10 -7.99 0.29
N PHE A 187 13.82 -8.18 0.00
CA PHE A 187 12.93 -8.90 0.93
C PHE A 187 13.00 -10.42 0.75
N ASN A 188 13.49 -10.90 -0.39
CA ASN A 188 13.45 -12.29 -0.81
C ASN A 188 14.82 -12.97 -0.82
N ASP A 189 15.90 -12.20 -0.61
CA ASP A 189 17.29 -12.65 -0.81
C ASP A 189 17.52 -13.11 -2.27
N ASP A 190 16.76 -12.54 -3.22
CA ASP A 190 16.82 -12.87 -4.65
C ASP A 190 18.10 -12.30 -5.30
N PHE A 191 18.69 -11.26 -4.72
CA PHE A 191 20.00 -10.76 -5.13
C PHE A 191 21.08 -11.71 -4.61
N THR A 192 21.18 -12.88 -5.24
CA THR A 192 22.36 -13.73 -5.12
C THR A 192 23.59 -12.87 -5.44
N ARG A 193 24.44 -12.67 -4.43
CA ARG A 193 25.78 -12.09 -4.59
C ARG A 193 26.61 -13.04 -5.44
N ASN A 194 26.49 -12.97 -6.75
CA ASN A 194 27.54 -13.37 -7.66
C ASN A 194 28.50 -12.19 -7.79
N ILE A 195 29.31 -11.99 -6.75
CA ILE A 195 30.57 -11.23 -6.80
C ILE A 195 31.62 -12.11 -6.14
#